data_AF-A0A174K3Y2-F1
#
_entry.id   AF-A0A174K3Y2-F1
#
_cell.length_a   1.000
_cell.length_b   1.000
_cell.length_c   1.000
_cell.angle_alpha   90.00
_cell.angle_beta   90.00
_cell.angle_gamma   90.00
#
_symmetry.space_group_name_H-M   'P 1'
#
loop_
_entity.id
_entity.type
_entity.pdbx_description
1 polymer ?
#
loop_
_entity_poly.entity_id
_entity_poly.type
_entity_poly.pdbx_seq_one_letter_code
_entity_poly.pdbx_strand_id
1 'polypeptide(L)'
;MGKRIVAIMGSMDNDIDMVSYVKNLMREKDLSLTDVAKMSGVTKQAIYDSLTRPNTNYCAIKRILQAVGRDIEIIRKDGKEVEFDQNALQKALDQEQPRLGKLKNILASIGYELAVIEDDE
;
A
#
# COMPACT_ATOMS: atom_id res chain seq x y z
N MET A 1 8.50 19.82 2.41
CA MET A 1 8.33 18.36 2.43
C MET A 1 7.53 17.99 1.19
N GLY A 2 8.22 17.49 0.17
CA GLY A 2 7.58 17.00 -1.05
C GLY A 2 7.15 15.55 -0.85
N LYS A 3 6.09 15.12 -1.54
CA LYS A 3 5.74 13.70 -1.65
C LYS A 3 6.19 13.21 -3.01
N ARG A 4 6.90 12.09 -3.03
CA ARG A 4 7.38 11.47 -4.27
C ARG A 4 6.69 10.14 -4.50
N ILE A 5 6.07 9.96 -5.67
CA ILE A 5 5.58 8.64 -6.10
C ILE A 5 6.79 7.77 -6.46
N VAL A 6 6.93 6.64 -5.77
CA VAL A 6 8.06 5.70 -5.95
C VAL A 6 7.64 4.39 -6.60
N ALA A 7 6.34 4.07 -6.58
CA ALA A 7 5.77 2.96 -7.33
C ALA A 7 4.29 3.21 -7.62
N ILE A 8 3.82 2.75 -8.79
CA ILE A 8 2.41 2.75 -9.17
C ILE A 8 1.95 1.31 -9.31
N MET A 9 0.77 1.03 -8.78
CA MET A 9 0.19 -0.31 -8.71
C MET A 9 -1.06 -0.31 -9.60
N GLY A 10 -0.83 -0.43 -10.91
CA GLY A 10 -1.85 -0.36 -11.96
C GLY A 10 -2.12 -1.72 -12.63
N SER A 11 -3.18 -1.79 -13.46
CA SER A 11 -3.61 -3.03 -14.10
C SER A 11 -2.78 -3.41 -15.34
N MET A 12 -2.40 -4.69 -15.37
CA MET A 12 -1.96 -5.58 -16.48
C MET A 12 -0.54 -5.45 -17.06
N ASP A 13 0.03 -4.27 -17.33
CA ASP A 13 1.30 -4.23 -18.08
C ASP A 13 2.56 -3.87 -17.24
N ASN A 14 2.37 -3.32 -16.04
CA ASN A 14 3.43 -2.97 -15.08
C ASN A 14 2.92 -3.10 -13.62
N ASP A 15 2.13 -4.14 -13.31
CA ASP A 15 1.67 -4.36 -11.93
C ASP A 15 2.87 -4.81 -11.09
N ILE A 16 3.52 -3.85 -10.44
CA ILE A 16 4.44 -4.17 -9.36
C ILE A 16 3.61 -4.89 -8.31
N ASP A 17 3.95 -6.15 -8.02
CA ASP A 17 3.30 -6.84 -6.92
C ASP A 17 3.67 -6.13 -5.61
N MET A 18 2.67 -5.60 -4.91
CA MET A 18 2.86 -4.79 -3.71
C MET A 18 3.57 -5.58 -2.61
N VAL A 19 3.33 -6.90 -2.54
CA VAL A 19 4.04 -7.79 -1.61
C VAL A 19 5.52 -7.91 -1.99
N SER A 20 5.82 -8.09 -3.27
CA SER A 20 7.19 -8.14 -3.79
C SER A 20 7.92 -6.80 -3.59
N TYR A 21 7.24 -5.67 -3.81
CA TYR A 21 7.78 -4.34 -3.51
C TYR A 21 8.17 -4.21 -2.03
N VAL A 22 7.26 -4.56 -1.11
CA VAL A 22 7.55 -4.50 0.33
C VAL A 22 8.74 -5.39 0.69
N LYS A 23 8.81 -6.62 0.14
CA LYS A 23 9.94 -7.52 0.38
C LYS A 23 11.27 -6.95 -0.12
N ASN A 24 11.29 -6.32 -1.29
CA ASN A 24 12.50 -5.70 -1.82
C ASN A 24 12.91 -4.49 -0.96
N LEU A 25 11.95 -3.64 -0.58
CA LEU A 25 12.20 -2.50 0.27
C LEU A 25 12.75 -2.90 1.66
N MET A 26 12.21 -3.97 2.24
CA MET A 26 12.75 -4.53 3.49
C MET A 26 14.21 -4.98 3.32
N ARG A 27 14.56 -5.61 2.19
CA ARG A 27 15.94 -6.02 1.90
C ARG A 27 16.86 -4.82 1.68
N GLU A 28 16.40 -3.81 0.95
CA GLU A 28 17.16 -2.57 0.70
C GLU A 28 17.48 -1.82 2.00
N LYS A 29 16.56 -1.86 2.97
CA LYS A 29 16.71 -1.23 4.29
C LYS A 29 17.31 -2.14 5.36
N ASP A 30 17.74 -3.36 5.00
CA ASP A 30 18.24 -4.39 5.93
C ASP A 30 17.29 -4.66 7.13
N LEU A 31 15.98 -4.66 6.87
CA LEU A 31 14.94 -4.85 7.88
C LEU A 31 14.47 -6.31 7.92
N SER A 32 14.48 -6.90 9.11
CA SER A 32 13.85 -8.19 9.35
C SER A 32 12.34 -8.03 9.61
N LEU A 33 11.59 -9.14 9.53
CA LEU A 33 10.17 -9.16 9.96
C LEU A 33 10.01 -8.74 11.44
N THR A 34 11.02 -8.96 12.27
CA THR A 34 11.01 -8.56 13.69
C THR A 34 11.11 -7.04 13.82
N ASP A 35 11.91 -6.39 12.98
CA ASP A 35 12.07 -4.93 13.00
C ASP A 35 10.79 -4.25 12.53
N VAL A 36 10.22 -4.72 11.43
CA VAL A 36 8.93 -4.23 10.92
C VAL A 36 7.81 -4.44 11.94
N ALA A 37 7.79 -5.58 12.64
CA ALA A 37 6.81 -5.83 13.72
C ALA A 37 6.92 -4.80 14.86
N LYS A 38 8.15 -4.48 15.30
CA LYS A 38 8.40 -3.45 16.32
C LYS A 38 7.97 -2.06 15.85
N MET A 39 8.29 -1.71 14.61
CA MET A 39 7.99 -0.39 14.03
C MET A 39 6.48 -0.20 13.78
N SER A 40 5.78 -1.26 13.36
CA SER A 40 4.34 -1.22 13.04
C SER A 40 3.41 -1.45 14.23
N GLY A 41 3.93 -1.97 15.35
CA GLY A 41 3.12 -2.45 16.48
C GLY A 41 2.29 -3.70 16.17
N VAL A 42 2.57 -4.40 15.06
CA VAL A 42 1.87 -5.61 14.62
C VAL A 42 2.72 -6.84 14.89
N THR A 43 2.09 -7.99 15.14
CA THR A 43 2.84 -9.23 15.40
C THR A 43 3.62 -9.70 14.16
N LYS A 44 4.81 -10.26 14.38
CA LYS A 44 5.64 -10.86 13.30
C LYS A 44 4.87 -11.85 12.42
N GLN A 45 3.97 -12.63 13.03
CA GLN A 45 3.13 -13.59 12.31
C GLN A 45 2.15 -12.89 11.37
N ALA A 46 1.50 -11.80 11.81
CA ALA A 46 0.59 -11.05 10.97
C ALA A 46 1.31 -10.34 9.80
N ILE A 47 2.55 -9.87 10.01
CA ILE A 47 3.41 -9.37 8.93
C ILE A 47 3.71 -10.49 7.92
N TYR A 48 4.17 -11.65 8.41
CA TYR A 48 4.46 -12.80 7.57
C TYR A 48 3.24 -13.25 6.75
N ASP A 49 2.08 -13.37 7.38
CA ASP A 49 0.82 -13.72 6.73
C ASP A 49 0.44 -12.70 5.66
N SER A 50 0.66 -11.41 5.92
CA SER A 50 0.38 -10.34 4.95
C SER A 50 1.30 -10.38 3.73
N LEU A 51 2.51 -10.89 3.88
CA LEU A 51 3.54 -10.97 2.83
C LEU A 51 3.62 -12.33 2.12
N THR A 52 2.90 -13.33 2.60
CA THR A 52 2.92 -14.68 2.01
C THR A 52 1.57 -15.13 1.50
N ARG A 53 0.46 -14.59 2.03
CA ARG A 53 -0.88 -14.97 1.55
C ARG A 53 -1.22 -14.24 0.24
N PRO A 54 -1.74 -14.96 -0.76
CA PRO A 54 -2.35 -14.30 -1.91
C PRO A 54 -3.54 -13.47 -1.42
N ASN A 55 -3.70 -12.27 -2.00
CA ASN A 55 -4.84 -11.40 -1.75
C ASN A 55 -4.98 -10.94 -0.29
N THR A 56 -3.89 -10.40 0.26
CA THR A 56 -3.85 -9.78 1.60
C THR A 56 -4.79 -8.56 1.74
N ASN A 57 -4.98 -8.12 2.97
CA ASN A 57 -5.79 -6.93 3.30
C ASN A 57 -5.03 -5.64 2.97
N TYR A 58 -5.74 -4.66 2.41
CA TYR A 58 -5.16 -3.35 2.05
C TYR A 58 -4.57 -2.62 3.26
N CYS A 59 -5.33 -2.47 4.36
CA CYS A 59 -4.89 -1.76 5.57
C CYS A 59 -3.68 -2.43 6.23
N ALA A 60 -3.59 -3.76 6.17
CA ALA A 60 -2.42 -4.49 6.67
C ALA A 60 -1.15 -4.12 5.90
N ILE A 61 -1.22 -4.07 4.56
CA ILE A 61 -0.07 -3.67 3.74
C ILE A 61 0.24 -2.19 3.90
N LYS A 62 -0.78 -1.31 3.95
CA LYS A 62 -0.58 0.12 4.23
C LYS A 62 0.20 0.32 5.52
N ARG A 63 -0.17 -0.37 6.60
CA ARG A 63 0.54 -0.29 7.89
C ARG A 63 1.98 -0.79 7.81
N ILE A 64 2.25 -1.84 7.03
CA ILE A 64 3.61 -2.33 6.82
C ILE A 64 4.46 -1.29 6.07
N LEU A 65 3.91 -0.69 5.01
CA LEU A 65 4.58 0.37 4.26
C LEU A 65 4.89 1.57 5.16
N GLN A 66 3.93 2.01 5.96
CA GLN A 66 4.11 3.11 6.92
C GLN A 66 5.24 2.83 7.90
N ALA A 67 5.32 1.59 8.41
CA ALA A 67 6.40 1.18 9.29
C ALA A 67 7.78 1.21 8.61
N VAL A 68 7.86 1.13 7.28
CA VAL A 68 9.12 1.23 6.53
C VAL A 68 9.28 2.59 5.82
N GLY A 69 8.54 3.62 6.26
CA GLY A 69 8.67 4.99 5.75
C GLY A 69 8.12 5.17 4.33
N ARG A 70 7.00 4.52 4.03
CA ARG A 70 6.24 4.67 2.79
C ARG A 70 4.76 4.80 3.13
N ASP A 71 3.96 5.38 2.25
CA ASP A 71 2.51 5.32 2.38
C ASP A 71 1.84 4.89 1.07
N ILE A 72 0.55 4.56 1.14
CA ILE A 72 -0.28 4.34 -0.05
C ILE A 72 -1.32 5.44 -0.15
N GLU A 73 -1.33 6.08 -1.32
CA GLU A 73 -2.38 7.00 -1.74
C GLU A 73 -3.13 6.47 -2.95
N ILE A 74 -4.38 6.91 -3.08
CA ILE A 74 -5.18 6.66 -4.28
C ILE A 74 -5.03 7.87 -5.18
N ILE A 75 -4.63 7.64 -6.42
CA ILE A 75 -4.44 8.68 -7.43
C ILE A 75 -5.32 8.39 -8.63
N ARG A 76 -5.57 9.41 -9.47
CA ARG A 76 -6.24 9.22 -10.75
C ARG A 76 -5.25 8.85 -11.83
N LYS A 77 -5.66 7.92 -12.70
CA LYS A 77 -4.87 7.50 -13.86
C LYS A 77 -4.67 8.61 -14.89
N ASP A 78 -5.59 9.58 -14.95
CA ASP A 78 -5.48 10.75 -15.84
C ASP A 78 -4.61 11.87 -15.27
N GLY A 79 -3.98 11.65 -14.11
CA GLY A 79 -3.07 12.61 -13.46
C GLY A 79 -3.75 13.82 -12.82
N LYS A 80 -5.09 13.87 -12.85
CA LYS A 80 -5.85 14.96 -12.20
C LYS A 80 -6.00 14.73 -10.71
N GLU A 81 -6.51 15.75 -10.03
CA GLU A 81 -6.87 15.67 -8.61
C GLU A 81 -8.02 14.71 -8.37
N VAL A 82 -7.95 13.99 -7.25
CA VAL A 82 -8.95 13.04 -6.79
C VAL A 82 -10.28 13.77 -6.51
N GLU A 83 -11.38 13.23 -7.01
CA GLU A 83 -12.71 13.87 -6.95
C GLU A 83 -13.59 13.37 -5.79
N PHE A 84 -13.02 12.66 -4.82
CA PHE A 84 -13.75 12.14 -3.66
C PHE A 84 -13.10 12.55 -2.33
N ASP A 85 -13.91 12.56 -1.28
CA ASP A 85 -13.43 12.80 0.08
C ASP A 85 -12.55 11.63 0.55
N GLN A 86 -11.24 11.87 0.61
CA GLN A 86 -10.26 10.87 1.05
C GLN A 86 -10.46 10.46 2.51
N ASN A 87 -10.97 11.33 3.38
CA ASN A 87 -11.24 10.99 4.77
C ASN A 87 -12.45 10.04 4.87
N ALA A 88 -13.51 10.31 4.11
CA ALA A 88 -14.66 9.41 4.04
C ALA A 88 -14.27 8.05 3.47
N LEU A 89 -13.43 8.03 2.43
CA LEU A 89 -12.91 6.79 1.87
C LEU A 89 -12.04 6.03 2.88
N GLN A 90 -11.11 6.70 3.57
CA GLN A 90 -10.26 6.05 4.56
C GLN A 90 -11.10 5.40 5.67
N LYS A 91 -12.14 6.08 6.17
CA LYS A 91 -13.10 5.49 7.12
C LYS A 91 -13.78 4.23 6.57
N ALA A 92 -14.23 4.27 5.31
CA ALA A 92 -14.83 3.09 4.68
C ALA A 92 -13.83 1.93 4.52
N LEU A 93 -12.57 2.22 4.15
CA LEU A 93 -11.52 1.21 4.04
C LEU A 93 -11.19 0.56 5.38
N ASP A 94 -11.17 1.35 6.46
CA ASP A 94 -10.91 0.84 7.81
C ASP A 94 -12.05 -0.04 8.34
N GLN A 95 -13.30 0.28 7.96
CA GLN A 95 -14.48 -0.50 8.32
C GLN A 95 -14.58 -1.79 7.49
N GLU A 96 -14.50 -1.69 6.17
CA GLU A 96 -14.74 -2.80 5.24
C GLU A 96 -13.54 -3.74 5.11
N GLN A 97 -12.33 -3.25 5.44
CA GLN A 97 -11.10 -4.01 5.38
C GLN A 97 -10.94 -4.80 4.05
N PRO A 98 -11.00 -4.12 2.89
CA PRO A 98 -11.04 -4.80 1.61
C PRO A 98 -9.74 -5.54 1.32
N ARG A 99 -9.87 -6.61 0.53
CA ARG A 99 -8.71 -7.29 -0.05
C ARG A 99 -8.04 -6.37 -1.06
N LEU A 100 -6.71 -6.33 -1.06
CA LEU A 100 -5.92 -5.44 -1.91
C LEU A 100 -6.25 -5.63 -3.39
N GLY A 101 -6.32 -6.88 -3.87
CA GLY A 101 -6.65 -7.17 -5.27
C GLY A 101 -8.06 -6.71 -5.67
N LYS A 102 -9.04 -6.89 -4.77
CA LYS A 102 -10.42 -6.42 -5.00
C LYS A 102 -10.47 -4.89 -5.06
N LEU A 103 -9.78 -4.21 -4.14
CA LEU A 103 -9.69 -2.75 -4.14
C LEU A 103 -9.01 -2.22 -5.41
N LYS A 104 -7.87 -2.81 -5.81
CA LYS A 104 -7.17 -2.48 -7.07
C LYS A 104 -8.12 -2.59 -8.27
N ASN A 105 -8.88 -3.67 -8.39
CA ASN A 105 -9.81 -3.88 -9.49
C ASN A 105 -10.95 -2.85 -9.51
N ILE A 106 -11.51 -2.53 -8.34
CA ILE A 106 -12.55 -1.49 -8.22
C ILE A 106 -11.97 -0.15 -8.66
N LEU A 107 -10.85 0.30 -8.08
CA LEU A 107 -10.20 1.56 -8.42
C LEU A 107 -9.89 1.64 -9.92
N ALA A 108 -9.31 0.59 -10.48
CA ALA A 108 -8.99 0.54 -11.91
C ALA A 108 -10.23 0.72 -12.79
N SER A 109 -11.38 0.15 -12.41
CA SER A 109 -12.64 0.26 -13.16
C SER A 109 -13.24 1.67 -13.16
N ILE A 110 -12.88 2.50 -12.18
CA ILE A 110 -13.35 3.88 -12.04
C ILE A 110 -12.27 4.93 -12.36
N GLY A 111 -11.15 4.51 -12.96
CA GLY A 111 -10.09 5.43 -13.41
C GLY A 111 -9.06 5.84 -12.35
N TYR A 112 -8.96 5.08 -11.26
CA TYR A 112 -8.02 5.31 -10.17
C TYR A 112 -7.02 4.16 -10.02
N GLU A 113 -5.95 4.39 -9.27
CA GLU A 113 -4.93 3.40 -8.94
C GLU A 113 -4.26 3.69 -7.59
N LEU A 114 -3.51 2.71 -7.08
CA LEU A 114 -2.75 2.85 -5.83
C LEU A 114 -1.32 3.29 -6.16
N ALA A 115 -0.85 4.34 -5.51
CA ALA A 115 0.52 4.82 -5.59
C ALA A 115 1.21 4.65 -4.24
N VAL A 116 2.42 4.10 -4.26
CA VAL A 116 3.30 4.13 -3.10
C VAL A 116 4.05 5.45 -3.11
N ILE A 117 3.94 6.17 -2.02
CA ILE A 117 4.59 7.46 -1.81
C ILE A 117 5.69 7.35 -0.76
N GLU A 118 6.73 8.14 -0.96
CA GLU A 118 7.78 8.43 0.01
C GLU A 118 7.70 9.92 0.36
N ASP A 119 7.71 10.24 1.65
CA ASP A 119 7.87 11.61 2.10
C ASP A 119 9.35 12.00 1.94
N ASP A 120 9.63 13.09 1.21
CA ASP A 120 10.96 13.68 1.17
C ASP A 120 11.17 14.46 2.49
N GLU A 121 12.13 13.99 3.32
CA GLU A 121 12.62 14.70 4.51
C GLU A 121 13.16 16.10 4.18
#